data_AF-G4VFS6-F1
#
_entry.id   AF-G4VFS6-F1
#
_cell.length_a   1.000
_cell.length_b   1.000
_cell.length_c   1.000
_cell.angle_alpha   90.00
_cell.angle_beta   90.00
_cell.angle_gamma   90.00
#
_symmetry.space_group_name_H-M   'P 1'
#
loop_
_entity.id
_entity.type
_entity.pdbx_description
1 polymer ?
#
loop_
_entity_poly.entity_id
_entity_poly.type
_entity_poly.pdbx_seq_one_letter_code
_entity_poly.pdbx_strand_id
1 'polypeptide(L)'
;MELDSLCQHWDSTLDIDEENFETVAESEKHPRLSLYKNKGRAADQEKRWRQKLSILKSKKERSDHFDHNRFSVNKEELSKHPWASTQIKSEIKSWRRHSKLLMLAEWFLFMPPNFGEEYRMKLCPKGRHVFIRASKGKTIACTRNGRQLISSVSRLPGGGLGQSDNQNNSYTTLLDCILYCPEKNIDFSNFQMANGTKQMTFVFYVVDIIFMRSTCYVDLPFYERSQWLEHYLKQQIEEYNEGDPVAFHILPSYQCDVGSMQDAFSSIPPYKIDGVLFYHKDVNYEPGATPLVSWLKPYMLPEWFPNINYHSDFMKDIPDDYTDYINEIQQYEAKMSPKPLPSVI
;
A
#
# COMPACT_ATOMS: atom_id res chain seq x y z
N MET A 1 -14.23 5.21 -31.17
CA MET A 1 -13.89 6.52 -30.57
C MET A 1 -12.86 6.22 -29.50
N GLU A 2 -11.58 6.30 -29.86
CA GLU A 2 -10.48 5.75 -29.08
C GLU A 2 -10.37 6.44 -27.72
N LEU A 3 -10.12 5.64 -26.67
CA LEU A 3 -9.94 6.10 -25.30
C LEU A 3 -8.89 7.23 -25.20
N ASP A 4 -7.93 7.25 -26.12
CA ASP A 4 -6.89 8.28 -26.23
C ASP A 4 -7.42 9.63 -26.72
N SER A 5 -8.43 9.65 -27.60
CA SER A 5 -9.05 10.89 -28.11
C SER A 5 -9.95 11.56 -27.05
N LEU A 6 -10.59 10.77 -26.19
CA LEU A 6 -11.37 11.30 -25.07
C LEU A 6 -10.46 11.89 -23.97
N CYS A 7 -9.28 11.30 -23.75
CA CYS A 7 -8.28 11.81 -22.80
C CYS A 7 -7.71 13.18 -23.23
N GLN A 8 -7.42 13.37 -24.51
CA GLN A 8 -6.85 14.63 -25.02
C GLN A 8 -7.78 15.83 -24.87
N HIS A 9 -9.10 15.62 -24.91
CA HIS A 9 -10.07 16.71 -24.79
C HIS A 9 -10.21 17.22 -23.34
N TRP A 10 -9.80 16.44 -22.34
CA TRP A 10 -9.97 16.79 -20.91
C TRP A 10 -8.69 17.35 -20.27
N ASP A 11 -7.53 17.12 -20.89
CA ASP A 11 -6.24 17.68 -20.46
C ASP A 11 -6.20 19.22 -20.57
N SER A 12 -7.09 19.86 -21.34
CA SER A 12 -7.09 21.32 -21.56
C SER A 12 -7.93 22.13 -20.58
N THR A 13 -8.67 21.52 -19.64
CA THR A 13 -9.72 22.25 -18.89
C THR A 13 -9.58 22.21 -17.37
N LEU A 14 -8.48 21.69 -16.82
CA LEU A 14 -8.29 21.58 -15.36
C LEU A 14 -6.89 22.01 -14.92
N ASP A 15 -6.42 23.15 -15.44
CA ASP A 15 -5.43 23.94 -14.71
C ASP A 15 -6.05 24.31 -13.36
N ILE A 16 -5.47 23.78 -12.28
CA ILE A 16 -5.81 24.20 -10.92
C ILE A 16 -4.90 25.38 -10.64
N ASP A 17 -5.50 26.56 -10.49
CA ASP A 17 -4.86 27.83 -10.21
C ASP A 17 -3.76 27.67 -9.14
N GLU A 18 -2.50 27.95 -9.52
CA GLU A 18 -1.33 27.92 -8.62
C GLU A 18 -1.35 29.03 -7.54
N GLU A 19 -2.44 29.80 -7.41
CA GLU A 19 -2.47 30.99 -6.54
C GLU A 19 -2.77 30.73 -5.05
N ASN A 20 -3.08 29.50 -4.61
CA ASN A 20 -3.31 29.21 -3.18
C ASN A 20 -2.16 28.42 -2.53
N PHE A 21 -0.95 28.98 -2.58
CA PHE A 21 0.13 28.66 -1.65
C PHE A 21 0.11 29.65 -0.46
N GLU A 22 -0.82 29.46 0.47
CA GLU A 22 -0.70 30.11 1.78
C GLU A 22 0.36 29.36 2.60
N THR A 23 1.62 29.76 2.43
CA THR A 23 2.68 29.38 3.35
C THR A 23 2.46 30.07 4.69
N VAL A 24 2.11 29.31 5.73
CA VAL A 24 2.04 29.82 7.10
C VAL A 24 3.44 30.24 7.53
N ALA A 25 3.65 31.55 7.70
CA ALA A 25 4.89 32.11 8.22
C ALA A 25 5.02 31.77 9.72
N GLU A 26 6.07 31.04 10.09
CA GLU A 26 6.40 30.73 11.48
C GLU A 26 6.78 32.00 12.24
N SER A 27 5.85 32.51 13.06
CA SER A 27 6.10 33.60 13.98
C SER A 27 6.87 33.13 15.22
N GLU A 28 8.08 33.67 15.35
CA GLU A 28 8.86 33.92 16.57
C GLU A 28 9.39 32.76 17.44
N LYS A 29 10.71 32.88 17.67
CA LYS A 29 11.65 31.95 18.28
C LYS A 29 11.49 31.90 19.80
N HIS A 30 11.23 30.71 20.37
CA HIS A 30 11.55 30.44 21.78
C HIS A 30 12.69 29.42 21.88
N PRO A 31 13.83 29.74 22.56
CA PRO A 31 15.05 28.95 22.55
C PRO A 31 14.93 27.58 23.25
N ARG A 32 13.82 27.32 23.94
CA ARG A 32 13.55 26.03 24.61
C ARG A 32 12.60 25.11 23.84
N LEU A 33 11.92 25.62 22.80
CA LEU A 33 11.09 24.79 21.91
C LEU A 33 11.94 24.00 20.89
N SER A 34 13.18 24.42 20.66
CA SER A 34 14.16 23.74 19.81
C SER A 34 14.69 22.40 20.36
N LEU A 35 14.39 22.06 21.63
CA LEU A 35 14.81 20.79 22.25
C LEU A 35 13.86 19.62 21.93
N TYR A 36 12.66 19.89 21.40
CA TYR A 36 11.66 18.87 21.03
C TYR A 36 11.27 19.01 19.57
N LYS A 37 12.25 18.97 18.65
CA LYS A 37 12.03 19.15 17.20
C LYS A 37 10.90 18.29 16.62
N ASN A 38 10.54 17.16 17.27
CA ASN A 38 9.54 16.22 16.76
C ASN A 38 8.26 16.06 17.61
N LYS A 39 8.13 16.68 18.80
CA LYS A 39 6.85 16.63 19.56
C LYS A 39 5.70 17.23 18.74
N GLY A 40 6.00 18.27 17.97
CA GLY A 40 5.07 18.86 17.00
C GLY A 40 4.67 17.89 15.89
N ARG A 41 5.59 17.05 15.40
CA ARG A 41 5.32 16.07 14.32
C ARG A 41 4.40 14.94 14.78
N ALA A 42 4.66 14.38 15.97
CA ALA A 42 3.79 13.36 16.55
C ALA A 42 2.39 13.94 16.81
N ALA A 43 2.29 15.15 17.36
CA ALA A 43 1.01 15.84 17.57
C ALA A 43 0.29 16.16 16.24
N ASP A 44 1.02 16.55 15.20
CA ASP A 44 0.48 16.76 13.86
C ASP A 44 -0.06 15.46 13.25
N GLN A 45 0.72 14.37 13.32
CA GLN A 45 0.27 13.06 12.84
C GLN A 45 -0.99 12.61 13.57
N GLU A 46 -1.03 12.75 14.89
CA GLU A 46 -2.21 12.41 15.70
C GLU A 46 -3.42 13.29 15.33
N LYS A 47 -3.23 14.60 15.06
CA LYS A 47 -4.29 15.49 14.59
C LYS A 47 -4.85 15.04 13.23
N ARG A 48 -3.98 14.76 12.25
CA ARG A 48 -4.38 14.26 10.92
C ARG A 48 -5.05 12.89 11.01
N TRP A 49 -4.56 12.02 11.90
CA TRP A 49 -5.17 10.73 12.21
C TRP A 49 -6.62 10.88 12.68
N ARG A 50 -6.88 11.76 13.67
CA ARG A 50 -8.23 12.03 14.17
C ARG A 50 -9.16 12.55 13.08
N GLN A 51 -8.68 13.50 12.26
CA GLN A 51 -9.44 14.05 11.14
C GLN A 51 -9.80 12.96 10.13
N LYS A 52 -8.84 12.10 9.77
CA LYS A 52 -9.07 11.02 8.80
C LYS A 52 -10.09 10.01 9.30
N LEU A 53 -10.00 9.58 10.56
CA LEU A 53 -11.00 8.69 11.16
C LEU A 53 -12.39 9.32 11.23
N SER A 54 -12.49 10.61 11.57
CA SER A 54 -13.77 11.31 11.57
C SER A 54 -14.42 11.29 10.18
N ILE A 55 -13.64 11.54 9.12
CA ILE A 55 -14.12 11.47 7.74
C ILE A 55 -14.60 10.05 7.38
N LEU A 56 -13.88 9.00 7.80
CA LEU A 56 -14.28 7.61 7.55
C LEU A 56 -15.59 7.26 8.27
N LYS A 57 -15.72 7.62 9.55
CA LYS A 57 -16.94 7.40 10.34
C LYS A 57 -18.14 8.10 9.71
N SER A 58 -18.01 9.38 9.34
CA SER A 58 -19.09 10.12 8.67
C SER A 58 -19.41 9.60 7.27
N LYS A 59 -18.45 9.00 6.55
CA LYS A 59 -18.74 8.30 5.28
C LYS A 59 -19.58 7.06 5.51
N LYS A 60 -19.21 6.26 6.52
CA LYS A 60 -19.93 5.03 6.90
C LYS A 60 -21.36 5.35 7.35
N GLU A 61 -21.55 6.31 8.24
CA GLU A 61 -22.86 6.76 8.71
C GLU A 61 -23.78 7.22 7.57
N ARG A 62 -23.22 7.95 6.58
CA ARG A 62 -23.99 8.38 5.39
C ARG A 62 -24.38 7.21 4.50
N SER A 63 -23.50 6.22 4.34
CA SER A 63 -23.81 5.01 3.59
C SER A 63 -24.89 4.19 4.30
N ASP A 64 -24.75 3.99 5.61
CA ASP A 64 -25.70 3.24 6.44
C ASP A 64 -27.08 3.93 6.43
N HIS A 65 -27.11 5.27 6.52
CA HIS A 65 -28.34 6.05 6.40
C HIS A 65 -28.98 5.94 5.01
N PHE A 66 -28.18 5.96 3.94
CA PHE A 66 -28.68 5.76 2.58
C PHE A 66 -29.29 4.37 2.41
N ASP A 67 -28.62 3.32 2.91
CA ASP A 67 -29.11 1.94 2.84
C ASP A 67 -30.36 1.74 3.70
N HIS A 68 -30.42 2.31 4.91
CA HIS A 68 -31.62 2.24 5.75
C HIS A 68 -32.85 2.84 5.05
N ASN A 69 -32.68 3.94 4.30
CA ASN A 69 -33.76 4.57 3.55
C ASN A 69 -34.20 3.76 2.31
N ARG A 70 -33.33 2.90 1.78
CA ARG A 70 -33.67 2.00 0.67
C ARG A 70 -34.68 0.93 1.08
N PHE A 71 -34.69 0.55 2.36
CA PHE A 71 -35.60 -0.48 2.89
C PHE A 71 -36.83 0.07 3.63
N SER A 72 -36.92 1.39 3.87
CA SER A 72 -37.99 1.99 4.69
C SER A 72 -39.10 2.74 3.92
N VAL A 73 -39.23 2.58 2.59
CA VAL A 73 -40.41 3.10 1.87
C VAL A 73 -41.18 1.96 1.22
N ASN A 74 -42.43 1.85 1.64
CA ASN A 74 -43.53 0.98 1.19
C ASN A 74 -43.21 -0.06 0.11
N LYS A 75 -43.39 -1.33 0.53
CA LYS A 75 -43.61 -2.53 -0.28
C LYS A 75 -44.73 -2.28 -1.30
N GLU A 76 -44.42 -1.72 -2.45
CA GLU A 76 -45.12 -1.90 -3.72
C GLU A 76 -44.35 -1.10 -4.78
N GLU A 77 -43.92 -1.79 -5.83
CA GLU A 77 -43.12 -1.27 -6.96
C GLU A 77 -41.61 -1.10 -6.74
N LEU A 78 -40.83 -2.13 -7.06
CA LEU A 78 -39.99 -2.07 -8.27
C LEU A 78 -39.38 -3.45 -8.57
N SER A 79 -39.96 -4.12 -9.56
CA SER A 79 -39.39 -5.25 -10.27
C SER A 79 -38.21 -4.79 -11.14
N LYS A 80 -37.03 -4.58 -10.54
CA LYS A 80 -35.74 -4.53 -11.28
C LYS A 80 -34.64 -5.14 -10.40
N HIS A 81 -34.05 -6.24 -10.86
CA HIS A 81 -33.00 -7.00 -10.18
C HIS A 81 -31.83 -6.08 -9.72
N PRO A 82 -31.53 -5.98 -8.41
CA PRO A 82 -30.48 -5.09 -7.89
C PRO A 82 -29.04 -5.52 -8.17
N TRP A 83 -28.83 -6.79 -8.59
CA TRP A 83 -27.50 -7.36 -8.81
C TRP A 83 -27.06 -7.40 -10.27
N ALA A 84 -27.75 -6.70 -11.18
CA ALA A 84 -27.08 -6.27 -12.39
C ALA A 84 -26.01 -5.27 -11.94
N SER A 85 -24.81 -5.76 -11.62
CA SER A 85 -23.65 -4.91 -11.46
C SER A 85 -23.56 -4.12 -12.76
N THR A 86 -24.02 -2.88 -12.70
CA THR A 86 -23.63 -1.91 -13.72
C THR A 86 -22.13 -1.95 -13.62
N GLN A 87 -21.45 -2.36 -14.69
CA GLN A 87 -20.02 -2.17 -14.80
C GLN A 87 -19.80 -0.70 -14.50
N ILE A 88 -19.43 -0.39 -13.25
CA ILE A 88 -18.96 0.92 -12.88
C ILE A 88 -17.64 0.94 -13.62
N LYS A 89 -17.68 1.46 -14.84
CA LYS A 89 -16.53 2.06 -15.49
C LYS A 89 -16.17 3.21 -14.57
N SER A 90 -15.46 2.89 -13.48
CA SER A 90 -14.76 3.90 -12.74
C SER A 90 -13.86 4.54 -13.78
N GLU A 91 -14.21 5.76 -14.15
CA GLU A 91 -13.40 6.61 -15.01
C GLU A 91 -12.10 6.85 -14.25
N ILE A 92 -11.13 5.96 -14.45
CA ILE A 92 -9.77 6.15 -13.97
C ILE A 92 -9.24 7.35 -14.74
N LYS A 93 -9.42 8.53 -14.15
CA LYS A 93 -8.96 9.83 -14.63
C LYS A 93 -7.44 9.77 -14.86
N SER A 94 -7.04 9.63 -16.11
CA SER A 94 -5.67 9.77 -16.65
C SER A 94 -4.57 8.94 -15.97
N TRP A 95 -4.12 7.93 -16.72
CA TRP A 95 -3.09 6.96 -16.31
C TRP A 95 -1.66 7.53 -16.14
N ARG A 96 -1.41 8.80 -16.47
CA ARG A 96 -0.07 9.40 -16.29
C ARG A 96 0.20 9.93 -14.88
N ARG A 97 -0.78 9.91 -13.97
CA ARG A 97 -0.59 10.31 -12.56
C ARG A 97 -0.25 9.15 -11.61
N HIS A 98 0.18 8.00 -12.14
CA HIS A 98 0.41 6.75 -11.39
C HIS A 98 1.54 6.78 -10.35
N SER A 99 2.31 7.87 -10.24
CA SER A 99 3.12 8.06 -9.02
C SER A 99 2.28 8.17 -7.75
N LYS A 100 0.96 8.32 -7.91
CA LYS A 100 -0.08 8.47 -6.90
C LYS A 100 -1.07 7.29 -6.93
N LEU A 101 -0.64 6.03 -7.07
CA LEU A 101 -1.55 4.88 -6.86
C LEU A 101 -1.27 4.09 -5.59
N LEU A 102 -0.02 4.04 -5.13
CA LEU A 102 0.29 3.30 -3.91
C LEU A 102 -0.17 4.08 -2.68
N MET A 103 -0.87 3.39 -1.79
CA MET A 103 -1.01 3.82 -0.41
C MET A 103 0.36 3.72 0.26
N LEU A 104 0.72 4.73 1.03
CA LEU A 104 2.04 4.82 1.67
C LEU A 104 1.86 4.98 3.16
N ALA A 105 2.67 4.23 3.90
CA ALA A 105 2.76 4.38 5.34
C ALA A 105 3.54 5.64 5.71
N GLU A 106 3.16 6.24 6.83
CA GLU A 106 4.00 7.18 7.56
C GLU A 106 4.82 6.45 8.62
N TRP A 107 5.83 7.09 9.19
CA TRP A 107 6.49 6.56 10.38
C TRP A 107 5.51 6.47 11.55
N PHE A 108 5.62 5.43 12.39
CA PHE A 108 4.84 5.34 13.63
C PHE A 108 5.41 6.33 14.66
N LEU A 109 4.77 7.49 14.84
CA LEU A 109 5.26 8.56 15.74
C LEU A 109 4.44 8.74 17.02
N PHE A 110 3.26 8.12 17.10
CA PHE A 110 2.41 8.14 18.28
C PHE A 110 1.66 6.81 18.38
N MET A 111 1.27 6.43 19.60
CA MET A 111 0.46 5.24 19.85
C MET A 111 -1.04 5.57 19.74
N PRO A 112 -1.77 4.98 18.76
CA PRO A 112 -3.21 5.17 18.66
C PRO A 112 -3.96 4.57 19.86
N PRO A 113 -5.09 5.17 20.28
CA PRO A 113 -5.98 4.52 21.24
C PRO A 113 -6.52 3.20 20.69
N ASN A 114 -6.79 2.23 21.56
CA ASN A 114 -7.31 0.91 21.20
C ASN A 114 -6.50 0.18 20.10
N PHE A 115 -5.19 0.44 20.03
CA PHE A 115 -4.31 -0.10 19.00
C PHE A 115 -4.47 -1.61 18.81
N GLY A 116 -4.53 -2.40 19.90
CA GLY A 116 -4.63 -3.85 19.79
C GLY A 116 -5.96 -4.39 19.23
N GLU A 117 -7.01 -3.57 19.22
CA GLU A 117 -8.35 -3.93 18.74
C GLU A 117 -8.66 -3.33 17.36
N GLU A 118 -8.09 -2.16 17.07
CA GLU A 118 -8.38 -1.40 15.85
C GLU A 118 -7.31 -1.54 14.79
N TYR A 119 -6.12 -2.05 15.12
CA TYR A 119 -5.04 -2.20 14.16
C TYR A 119 -4.76 -3.65 13.77
N ARG A 120 -4.27 -3.79 12.55
CA ARG A 120 -3.74 -5.03 11.98
C ARG A 120 -2.35 -4.78 11.45
N MET A 121 -1.49 -5.80 11.48
CA MET A 121 -0.11 -5.67 11.03
C MET A 121 0.27 -6.67 9.95
N LYS A 122 1.25 -6.30 9.13
CA LYS A 122 1.90 -7.17 8.14
C LYS A 122 3.41 -7.11 8.28
N LEU A 123 4.04 -8.27 8.46
CA LEU A 123 5.51 -8.40 8.41
C LEU A 123 5.94 -8.26 6.95
N CYS A 124 6.76 -7.26 6.66
CA CYS A 124 7.09 -6.90 5.28
C CYS A 124 8.51 -7.35 4.93
N PRO A 125 8.72 -8.03 3.80
CA PRO A 125 10.02 -8.50 3.37
C PRO A 125 10.91 -7.38 2.85
N LYS A 126 12.23 -7.61 2.82
CA LYS A 126 13.20 -6.77 2.11
C LYS A 126 12.93 -6.78 0.62
N GLY A 127 12.68 -5.60 0.09
CA GLY A 127 12.31 -5.47 -1.30
C GLY A 127 11.92 -4.06 -1.68
N ARG A 128 11.32 -3.97 -2.86
CA ARG A 128 10.86 -2.72 -3.42
C ARG A 128 9.35 -2.67 -3.47
N HIS A 129 8.77 -1.64 -2.89
CA HIS A 129 7.33 -1.35 -2.99
C HIS A 129 6.96 -1.04 -4.44
N VAL A 130 6.06 -1.84 -5.01
CA VAL A 130 5.69 -1.84 -6.42
C VAL A 130 4.18 -2.02 -6.58
N PHE A 131 3.67 -1.38 -7.62
CA PHE A 131 2.32 -1.57 -8.12
C PHE A 131 2.35 -2.63 -9.22
N ILE A 132 1.49 -3.64 -9.11
CA ILE A 132 1.34 -4.70 -10.13
C ILE A 132 0.08 -4.47 -10.92
N ARG A 133 0.20 -4.56 -12.25
CA ARG A 133 -0.92 -4.56 -13.18
C ARG A 133 -0.86 -5.79 -14.06
N ALA A 134 -1.86 -6.64 -13.97
CA ALA A 134 -2.10 -7.72 -14.92
C ALA A 134 -3.31 -7.37 -15.80
N SER A 135 -3.10 -7.16 -17.09
CA SER A 135 -4.16 -6.85 -18.05
C SER A 135 -3.69 -7.11 -19.48
N LYS A 136 -4.59 -7.51 -20.39
CA LYS A 136 -4.29 -7.74 -21.81
C LYS A 136 -3.17 -8.78 -22.02
N GLY A 137 -3.18 -9.83 -21.21
CA GLY A 137 -2.23 -10.95 -21.30
C GLY A 137 -0.81 -10.62 -20.84
N LYS A 138 -0.62 -9.54 -20.08
CA LYS A 138 0.69 -9.11 -19.57
C LYS A 138 0.60 -8.68 -18.12
N THR A 139 1.69 -8.87 -17.39
CA THR A 139 1.87 -8.45 -16.00
C THR A 139 3.05 -7.50 -15.90
N ILE A 140 2.77 -6.28 -15.44
CA ILE A 140 3.73 -5.19 -15.36
C ILE A 140 3.90 -4.80 -13.89
N ALA A 141 5.14 -4.70 -13.44
CA ALA A 141 5.48 -4.14 -12.14
C ALA A 141 6.05 -2.73 -12.30
N CYS A 142 5.41 -1.76 -11.68
CA CYS A 142 5.84 -0.36 -11.67
C CYS A 142 6.24 0.07 -10.27
N THR A 143 7.25 0.94 -10.19
CA THR A 143 7.65 1.61 -8.95
C THR A 143 6.60 2.63 -8.49
N ARG A 144 6.79 3.15 -7.27
CA ARG A 144 6.10 4.35 -6.77
C ARG A 144 6.19 5.57 -7.68
N ASN A 145 7.22 5.75 -8.51
CA ASN A 145 7.28 6.87 -9.46
C ASN A 145 6.72 6.53 -10.85
N GLY A 146 6.04 5.39 -11.00
CA GLY A 146 5.45 4.94 -12.26
C GLY A 146 6.46 4.31 -13.24
N ARG A 147 7.74 4.21 -12.88
CA ARG A 147 8.76 3.56 -13.71
C ARG A 147 8.49 2.05 -13.75
N GLN A 148 8.32 1.52 -14.95
CA GLN A 148 8.23 0.08 -15.17
C GLN A 148 9.57 -0.60 -14.82
N LEU A 149 9.53 -1.59 -13.94
CA LEU A 149 10.68 -2.43 -13.58
C LEU A 149 10.68 -3.75 -14.33
N ILE A 150 9.51 -4.39 -14.40
CA ILE A 150 9.34 -5.74 -14.94
C ILE A 150 8.14 -5.72 -15.86
N SER A 151 8.26 -6.39 -17.00
CA SER A 151 7.15 -6.75 -17.89
C SER A 151 7.27 -8.24 -18.19
N SER A 152 6.30 -9.02 -17.75
CA SER A 152 6.29 -10.48 -17.83
C SER A 152 4.86 -10.98 -18.05
N VAL A 153 4.65 -12.28 -17.86
CA VAL A 153 3.35 -12.94 -17.77
C VAL A 153 3.20 -13.57 -16.39
N SER A 154 1.96 -13.78 -15.95
CA SER A 154 1.62 -14.42 -14.69
C SER A 154 0.25 -15.10 -14.76
N ARG A 155 -0.09 -15.90 -13.77
CA ARG A 155 -1.41 -16.53 -13.64
C ARG A 155 -2.52 -15.61 -13.12
N LEU A 156 -2.18 -14.40 -12.68
CA LEU A 156 -3.18 -13.41 -12.28
C LEU A 156 -4.21 -13.14 -13.39
N PRO A 157 -5.48 -12.88 -13.07
CA PRO A 157 -6.49 -12.54 -14.07
C PRO A 157 -6.07 -11.36 -14.96
N GLY A 158 -6.05 -11.57 -16.28
CA GLY A 158 -5.55 -10.60 -17.25
C GLY A 158 -4.04 -10.68 -17.52
N GLY A 159 -3.32 -11.57 -16.82
CA GLY A 159 -1.85 -11.63 -16.77
C GLY A 159 -1.16 -12.66 -17.66
N GLY A 160 -1.86 -13.42 -18.49
CA GLY A 160 -1.28 -14.12 -19.65
C GLY A 160 -0.80 -15.55 -19.48
N LEU A 161 -0.94 -16.20 -18.31
CA LEU A 161 -0.75 -17.65 -18.16
C LEU A 161 -2.08 -18.33 -17.81
N GLY A 162 -2.34 -19.50 -18.44
CA GLY A 162 -3.50 -20.34 -18.14
C GLY A 162 -4.87 -19.75 -18.52
N GLN A 163 -4.91 -18.67 -19.31
CA GLN A 163 -6.12 -17.92 -19.62
C GLN A 163 -6.33 -17.77 -21.13
N SER A 164 -7.60 -17.82 -21.55
CA SER A 164 -8.01 -17.53 -22.93
C SER A 164 -7.83 -16.05 -23.30
N ASP A 165 -7.77 -15.75 -24.59
CA ASP A 165 -7.69 -14.37 -25.10
C ASP A 165 -8.86 -13.50 -24.61
N ASN A 166 -10.08 -14.07 -24.55
CA ASN A 166 -11.24 -13.36 -24.03
C ASN A 166 -11.08 -12.97 -22.56
N GLN A 167 -10.57 -13.90 -21.73
CA GLN A 167 -10.31 -13.61 -20.31
C GLN A 167 -9.20 -12.57 -20.16
N ASN A 168 -8.11 -12.71 -20.92
CA ASN A 168 -6.98 -11.77 -20.90
C ASN A 168 -7.39 -10.35 -21.30
N ASN A 169 -8.33 -10.22 -22.23
CA ASN A 169 -8.86 -8.93 -22.68
C ASN A 169 -9.94 -8.34 -21.74
N SER A 170 -10.63 -9.18 -20.96
CA SER A 170 -11.75 -8.75 -20.10
C SER A 170 -11.33 -8.47 -18.67
N TYR A 171 -10.34 -9.20 -18.15
CA TYR A 171 -9.91 -9.10 -16.75
C TYR A 171 -8.75 -8.12 -16.57
N THR A 172 -8.82 -7.38 -15.47
CA THR A 172 -7.72 -6.57 -14.96
C THR A 172 -7.51 -6.86 -13.48
N THR A 173 -6.26 -7.05 -13.08
CA THR A 173 -5.85 -7.22 -11.68
C THR A 173 -4.84 -6.15 -11.33
N LEU A 174 -5.09 -5.43 -10.24
CA LEU A 174 -4.21 -4.40 -9.70
C LEU A 174 -3.90 -4.74 -8.23
N LEU A 175 -2.61 -4.91 -7.91
CA LEU A 175 -2.15 -5.27 -6.57
C LEU A 175 -1.11 -4.29 -6.07
N ASP A 176 -1.12 -4.09 -4.75
CA ASP A 176 -0.04 -3.45 -4.02
C ASP A 176 0.91 -4.54 -3.51
N CYS A 177 2.17 -4.50 -3.95
CA CYS A 177 3.13 -5.58 -3.69
C CYS A 177 4.51 -5.06 -3.27
N ILE A 178 5.30 -5.96 -2.70
CA ILE A 178 6.74 -5.80 -2.48
C ILE A 178 7.45 -6.83 -3.36
N LEU A 179 8.26 -6.35 -4.31
CA LEU A 179 9.19 -7.20 -5.07
C LEU A 179 10.34 -7.60 -4.15
N TYR A 180 10.48 -8.90 -3.86
CA TYR A 180 11.48 -9.41 -2.93
C TYR A 180 12.90 -9.27 -3.48
N CYS A 181 13.73 -8.48 -2.79
CA CYS A 181 15.12 -8.21 -3.13
C CYS A 181 15.91 -8.02 -1.83
N PRO A 182 16.46 -9.10 -1.25
CA PRO A 182 17.19 -9.00 0.01
C PRO A 182 18.52 -8.22 -0.13
N GLU A 183 19.08 -8.17 -1.33
CA GLU A 183 20.31 -7.45 -1.66
C GLU A 183 20.00 -6.06 -2.25
N LYS A 184 20.72 -5.03 -1.80
CA LYS A 184 20.45 -3.62 -2.17
C LYS A 184 20.78 -3.27 -3.62
N ASN A 185 21.61 -4.07 -4.30
CA ASN A 185 22.18 -3.75 -5.62
C ASN A 185 21.83 -4.78 -6.70
N ILE A 186 20.62 -5.35 -6.66
CA ILE A 186 20.16 -6.21 -7.76
C ILE A 186 19.88 -5.33 -8.98
N ASP A 187 20.68 -5.54 -10.03
CA ASP A 187 20.44 -4.91 -11.33
C ASP A 187 19.31 -5.63 -12.07
N PHE A 188 18.14 -4.99 -12.13
CA PHE A 188 16.99 -5.50 -12.88
C PHE A 188 17.15 -5.41 -14.40
N SER A 189 18.12 -4.65 -14.91
CA SER A 189 18.30 -4.44 -16.35
C SER A 189 18.67 -5.75 -17.07
N ASN A 190 19.42 -6.62 -16.41
CA ASN A 190 19.87 -7.91 -16.95
C ASN A 190 18.83 -9.04 -16.85
N PHE A 191 17.64 -8.79 -16.31
CA PHE A 191 16.62 -9.83 -16.18
C PHE A 191 15.82 -10.09 -17.48
N GLN A 192 16.03 -9.28 -18.51
CA GLN A 192 15.50 -9.57 -19.84
C GLN A 192 16.35 -10.65 -20.52
N MET A 193 15.82 -11.88 -20.59
CA MET A 193 16.24 -12.95 -21.52
C MET A 193 17.69 -13.46 -21.39
N ALA A 194 17.97 -14.29 -20.37
CA ALA A 194 19.14 -15.16 -20.42
C ALA A 194 18.78 -16.47 -21.15
N ASN A 195 19.04 -16.50 -22.47
CA ASN A 195 19.03 -17.72 -23.26
C ASN A 195 20.09 -18.70 -22.71
N GLY A 196 19.69 -19.63 -21.83
CA GLY A 196 20.47 -20.85 -21.56
C GLY A 196 20.84 -21.17 -20.10
N THR A 197 20.55 -20.31 -19.12
CA THR A 197 20.82 -20.62 -17.70
C THR A 197 19.60 -20.30 -16.85
N LYS A 198 19.12 -21.30 -16.10
CA LYS A 198 17.97 -21.33 -15.15
C LYS A 198 17.17 -20.02 -15.08
N GLN A 199 16.00 -19.99 -15.72
CA GLN A 199 15.05 -18.87 -15.65
C GLN A 199 14.83 -18.47 -14.18
N MET A 200 15.14 -17.22 -13.84
CA MET A 200 14.88 -16.66 -12.52
C MET A 200 13.39 -16.31 -12.40
N THR A 201 12.75 -16.73 -11.31
CA THR A 201 11.36 -16.39 -10.98
C THR A 201 11.35 -15.15 -10.09
N PHE A 202 10.60 -14.12 -10.48
CA PHE A 202 10.38 -12.94 -9.65
C PHE A 202 9.36 -13.24 -8.56
N VAL A 203 9.72 -12.97 -7.30
CA VAL A 203 8.84 -13.20 -6.16
C VAL A 203 8.26 -11.87 -5.67
N PHE A 204 6.93 -11.77 -5.68
CA PHE A 204 6.20 -10.62 -5.17
C PHE A 204 5.39 -11.00 -3.94
N TYR A 205 5.52 -10.20 -2.89
CA TYR A 205 4.70 -10.31 -1.71
C TYR A 205 3.53 -9.33 -1.78
N VAL A 206 2.30 -9.83 -1.79
CA VAL A 206 1.09 -9.02 -1.93
C VAL A 206 0.74 -8.40 -0.59
N VAL A 207 0.78 -7.07 -0.54
CA VAL A 207 0.48 -6.25 0.64
C VAL A 207 -1.02 -5.96 0.71
N ASP A 208 -1.61 -5.50 -0.40
CA ASP A 208 -3.02 -5.10 -0.48
C ASP A 208 -3.60 -5.32 -1.88
N ILE A 209 -4.93 -5.27 -2.00
CA ILE A 209 -5.69 -5.49 -3.21
C ILE A 209 -6.42 -4.21 -3.63
N ILE A 210 -6.32 -3.88 -4.92
CA ILE A 210 -6.97 -2.69 -5.50
C ILE A 210 -8.05 -3.16 -6.47
N PHE A 211 -7.70 -4.05 -7.40
CA PHE A 211 -8.63 -4.69 -8.32
C PHE A 211 -8.31 -6.17 -8.50
N MET A 212 -9.34 -6.99 -8.63
CA MET A 212 -9.21 -8.39 -9.02
C MET A 212 -10.33 -8.76 -9.97
N ARG A 213 -9.99 -9.37 -11.13
CA ARG A 213 -10.97 -9.68 -12.20
C ARG A 213 -11.86 -8.49 -12.58
N SER A 214 -11.29 -7.28 -12.61
CA SER A 214 -12.01 -6.03 -12.91
C SER A 214 -13.04 -5.60 -11.84
N THR A 215 -13.10 -6.26 -10.68
CA THR A 215 -13.84 -5.80 -9.49
C THR A 215 -12.93 -4.93 -8.64
N CYS A 216 -13.44 -3.77 -8.20
CA CYS A 216 -12.72 -2.82 -7.37
C CYS A 216 -12.88 -3.14 -5.87
N TYR A 217 -11.80 -3.04 -5.10
CA TYR A 217 -11.78 -3.32 -3.66
C TYR A 217 -11.44 -2.09 -2.80
N VAL A 218 -11.17 -0.93 -3.42
CA VAL A 218 -10.62 0.25 -2.72
C VAL A 218 -11.56 0.82 -1.65
N ASP A 219 -12.87 0.73 -1.88
CA ASP A 219 -13.91 1.25 -0.99
C ASP A 219 -14.24 0.30 0.18
N LEU A 220 -13.61 -0.88 0.23
CA LEU A 220 -13.69 -1.75 1.41
C LEU A 220 -12.67 -1.33 2.47
N PRO A 221 -12.94 -1.52 3.77
CA PRO A 221 -11.95 -1.33 4.83
C PRO A 221 -10.80 -2.34 4.71
N PHE A 222 -9.61 -1.98 5.22
CA PHE A 222 -8.41 -2.84 5.13
C PHE A 222 -8.61 -4.23 5.70
N TYR A 223 -9.37 -4.36 6.80
CA TYR A 223 -9.70 -5.66 7.37
C TYR A 223 -10.39 -6.56 6.34
N GLU A 224 -11.43 -6.06 5.68
CA GLU A 224 -12.16 -6.81 4.66
C GLU A 224 -11.28 -7.10 3.44
N ARG A 225 -10.48 -6.13 2.96
CA ARG A 225 -9.52 -6.38 1.87
C ARG A 225 -8.53 -7.48 2.22
N SER A 226 -8.05 -7.53 3.46
CA SER A 226 -7.18 -8.59 3.96
C SER A 226 -7.90 -9.93 4.03
N GLN A 227 -9.16 -9.97 4.48
CA GLN A 227 -9.98 -11.19 4.45
C GLN A 227 -10.19 -11.70 3.02
N TRP A 228 -10.47 -10.80 2.06
CA TRP A 228 -10.59 -11.12 0.63
C TRP A 228 -9.32 -11.77 0.09
N LEU A 229 -8.16 -11.17 0.35
CA LEU A 229 -6.87 -11.70 -0.04
C LEU A 229 -6.64 -13.10 0.55
N GLU A 230 -6.77 -13.25 1.86
CA GLU A 230 -6.34 -14.45 2.57
C GLU A 230 -7.28 -15.65 2.41
N HIS A 231 -8.60 -15.42 2.41
CA HIS A 231 -9.59 -16.50 2.46
C HIS A 231 -10.26 -16.80 1.12
N TYR A 232 -10.36 -15.81 0.23
CA TYR A 232 -11.16 -15.94 -1.00
C TYR A 232 -10.32 -15.89 -2.28
N LEU A 233 -9.20 -15.16 -2.27
CA LEU A 233 -8.39 -14.93 -3.46
C LEU A 233 -7.01 -15.60 -3.40
N LYS A 234 -6.61 -16.14 -2.25
CA LYS A 234 -5.29 -16.74 -2.03
C LYS A 234 -4.92 -17.79 -3.05
N GLN A 235 -5.78 -18.80 -3.25
CA GLN A 235 -5.52 -19.87 -4.21
C GLN A 235 -5.28 -19.33 -5.63
N GLN A 236 -6.02 -18.31 -6.02
CA GLN A 236 -5.90 -17.73 -7.35
C GLN A 236 -4.68 -16.82 -7.52
N ILE A 237 -4.36 -16.04 -6.49
CA ILE A 237 -3.23 -15.10 -6.53
C ILE A 237 -1.92 -15.86 -6.44
N GLU A 238 -1.83 -16.88 -5.57
CA GLU A 238 -0.64 -17.67 -5.33
C GLU A 238 -0.50 -18.90 -6.26
N GLU A 239 -1.39 -19.04 -7.26
CA GLU A 239 -1.26 -20.10 -8.27
C GLU A 239 0.09 -19.98 -8.99
N TYR A 240 0.86 -21.06 -9.00
CA TYR A 240 2.21 -21.10 -9.55
C TYR A 240 2.55 -22.50 -10.04
N ASN A 241 3.16 -22.60 -11.23
CA ASN A 241 3.77 -23.81 -11.76
C ASN A 241 5.28 -23.63 -11.93
N GLU A 242 6.01 -24.74 -11.87
CA GLU A 242 7.46 -24.72 -12.13
C GLU A 242 7.76 -24.15 -13.52
N GLY A 243 8.61 -23.12 -13.57
CA GLY A 243 8.96 -22.40 -14.79
C GLY A 243 8.15 -21.13 -15.03
N ASP A 244 7.12 -20.83 -14.24
CA ASP A 244 6.47 -19.53 -14.31
C ASP A 244 7.48 -18.41 -13.94
N PRO A 245 7.52 -17.30 -14.70
CA PRO A 245 8.50 -16.24 -14.50
C PRO A 245 8.21 -15.37 -13.27
N VAL A 246 7.01 -15.49 -12.68
CA VAL A 246 6.55 -14.68 -11.57
C VAL A 246 5.76 -15.55 -10.57
N ALA A 247 6.08 -15.41 -9.28
CA ALA A 247 5.35 -16.00 -8.17
C ALA A 247 4.81 -14.89 -7.25
N PHE A 248 3.60 -15.09 -6.71
CA PHE A 248 2.99 -14.19 -5.75
C PHE A 248 2.75 -14.91 -4.41
N HIS A 249 3.00 -14.22 -3.31
CA HIS A 249 2.70 -14.69 -1.96
C HIS A 249 1.98 -13.60 -1.18
N ILE A 250 0.78 -13.87 -0.69
CA ILE A 250 0.02 -12.92 0.11
C ILE A 250 0.65 -12.82 1.49
N LEU A 251 0.93 -11.58 1.91
CA LEU A 251 1.38 -11.32 3.28
C LEU A 251 0.21 -11.50 4.24
N PRO A 252 0.34 -12.37 5.26
CA PRO A 252 -0.69 -12.54 6.27
C PRO A 252 -0.87 -11.26 7.10
N SER A 253 -2.12 -10.98 7.46
CA SER A 253 -2.52 -9.90 8.32
C SER A 253 -2.80 -10.40 9.73
N TYR A 254 -2.00 -9.94 10.69
CA TYR A 254 -2.15 -10.28 12.11
C TYR A 254 -2.93 -9.20 12.84
N GLN A 255 -3.64 -9.58 13.91
CA GLN A 255 -4.17 -8.62 14.85
C GLN A 255 -3.03 -8.02 15.69
N CYS A 256 -3.20 -6.79 16.18
CA CYS A 256 -2.21 -6.10 17.00
C CYS A 256 -2.43 -6.27 18.52
N ASP A 257 -3.17 -7.29 18.97
CA ASP A 257 -3.24 -7.64 20.37
C ASP A 257 -1.93 -8.32 20.83
N VAL A 258 -1.68 -8.31 22.14
CA VAL A 258 -0.41 -8.81 22.71
C VAL A 258 -0.14 -10.27 22.33
N GLY A 259 -1.17 -11.12 22.30
CA GLY A 259 -1.01 -12.54 21.96
C GLY A 259 -0.62 -12.73 20.50
N SER A 260 -1.40 -12.14 19.60
CA SER A 260 -1.12 -12.20 18.15
C SER A 260 0.25 -11.62 17.79
N MET A 261 0.64 -10.51 18.44
CA MET A 261 1.95 -9.91 18.21
C MET A 261 3.09 -10.78 18.75
N GLN A 262 2.90 -11.38 19.93
CA GLN A 262 3.87 -12.30 20.52
C GLN A 262 4.13 -13.48 19.58
N ASP A 263 3.08 -14.10 19.03
CA ASP A 263 3.20 -15.24 18.11
C ASP A 263 3.87 -14.84 16.79
N ALA A 264 3.47 -13.69 16.22
CA ALA A 264 4.01 -13.21 14.94
C ALA A 264 5.49 -12.81 15.05
N PHE A 265 5.91 -12.17 16.14
CA PHE A 265 7.29 -11.72 16.32
C PHE A 265 8.24 -12.79 16.89
N SER A 266 7.71 -13.85 17.50
CA SER A 266 8.51 -14.99 17.97
C SER A 266 8.90 -15.96 16.86
N SER A 267 8.22 -15.91 15.72
CA SER A 267 8.45 -16.78 14.57
C SER A 267 9.25 -16.08 13.47
N ILE A 268 10.02 -16.87 12.70
CA ILE A 268 10.81 -16.37 11.58
C ILE A 268 10.02 -16.57 10.28
N PRO A 269 9.67 -15.51 9.54
CA PRO A 269 9.10 -15.66 8.21
C PRO A 269 10.13 -16.21 7.20
N PRO A 270 9.71 -16.81 6.08
CA PRO A 270 10.60 -17.45 5.10
C PRO A 270 11.44 -16.44 4.26
N TYR A 271 11.50 -15.18 4.68
CA TYR A 271 12.16 -14.08 3.99
C TYR A 271 12.81 -13.15 5.01
N LYS A 272 13.82 -12.38 4.56
CA LYS A 272 14.41 -11.35 5.41
C LYS A 272 13.42 -10.20 5.60
N ILE A 273 13.09 -9.88 6.85
CA ILE A 273 12.16 -8.78 7.20
C ILE A 273 12.84 -7.43 6.92
N ASP A 274 12.09 -6.48 6.37
CA ASP A 274 12.49 -5.07 6.28
C ASP A 274 11.84 -4.17 7.32
N GLY A 275 10.60 -4.50 7.71
CA GLY A 275 9.82 -3.73 8.67
C GLY A 275 8.40 -4.27 8.80
N VAL A 276 7.60 -3.54 9.57
CA VAL A 276 6.23 -3.91 9.91
C VAL A 276 5.31 -2.75 9.54
N LEU A 277 4.28 -3.07 8.76
CA LEU A 277 3.17 -2.15 8.48
C LEU A 277 2.08 -2.35 9.52
N PHE A 278 1.49 -1.26 9.99
CA PHE A 278 0.35 -1.23 10.89
C PHE A 278 -0.78 -0.43 10.24
N TYR A 279 -1.89 -1.10 9.96
CA TYR A 279 -3.07 -0.52 9.33
C TYR A 279 -4.18 -0.37 10.36
N HIS A 280 -4.81 0.79 10.42
CA HIS A 280 -6.12 0.91 11.05
C HIS A 280 -7.12 0.06 10.25
N LYS A 281 -7.87 -0.84 10.90
CA LYS A 281 -8.72 -1.85 10.25
C LYS A 281 -9.72 -1.27 9.26
N ASP A 282 -10.22 -0.07 9.54
CA ASP A 282 -11.24 0.62 8.74
C ASP A 282 -10.68 1.47 7.58
N VAL A 283 -9.36 1.53 7.36
CA VAL A 283 -8.80 2.39 6.31
C VAL A 283 -9.13 1.87 4.91
N ASN A 284 -9.75 2.71 4.07
CA ASN A 284 -9.95 2.46 2.64
C ASN A 284 -8.64 2.57 1.88
N TYR A 285 -8.50 1.85 0.76
CA TYR A 285 -7.31 1.98 -0.07
C TYR A 285 -7.31 3.35 -0.76
N GLU A 286 -6.35 4.21 -0.40
CA GLU A 286 -6.18 5.53 -0.97
C GLU A 286 -4.72 5.76 -1.33
N PRO A 287 -4.44 6.36 -2.49
CA PRO A 287 -3.06 6.68 -2.82
C PRO A 287 -2.47 7.81 -2.00
N GLY A 288 -1.16 7.74 -1.79
CA GLY A 288 -0.41 8.74 -1.02
C GLY A 288 -0.18 8.32 0.43
N ALA A 289 0.54 9.17 1.16
CA ALA A 289 0.80 8.94 2.58
C ALA A 289 -0.47 9.16 3.41
N THR A 290 -0.71 8.29 4.38
CA THR A 290 -1.86 8.38 5.27
C THR A 290 -1.46 8.09 6.72
N PRO A 291 -1.96 8.87 7.71
CA PRO A 291 -1.64 8.64 9.11
C PRO A 291 -2.32 7.37 9.66
N LEU A 292 -3.24 6.75 8.90
CA LEU A 292 -3.91 5.50 9.28
C LEU A 292 -3.09 4.25 8.96
N VAL A 293 -1.95 4.42 8.29
CA VAL A 293 -1.00 3.34 8.02
C VAL A 293 0.38 3.77 8.45
N SER A 294 0.95 3.01 9.37
CA SER A 294 2.22 3.32 10.00
C SER A 294 3.27 2.26 9.72
N TRP A 295 4.54 2.65 9.72
CA TRP A 295 5.69 1.81 9.45
C TRP A 295 6.70 1.87 10.59
N LEU A 296 7.24 0.72 10.96
CA LEU A 296 8.38 0.60 11.86
C LEU A 296 9.44 -0.34 11.28
N LYS A 297 10.70 -0.04 11.56
CA LYS A 297 11.78 -1.02 11.40
C LYS A 297 11.73 -2.06 12.53
N PRO A 298 12.17 -3.30 12.30
CA PRO A 298 12.06 -4.38 13.28
C PRO A 298 12.74 -4.05 14.62
N TYR A 299 13.91 -3.39 14.58
CA TYR A 299 14.66 -2.98 15.77
C TYR A 299 14.04 -1.80 16.54
N MET A 300 13.05 -1.10 15.98
CA MET A 300 12.29 -0.04 16.68
C MET A 300 11.10 -0.60 17.48
N LEU A 301 10.70 -1.85 17.22
CA LEU A 301 9.50 -2.43 17.85
C LEU A 301 9.60 -2.52 19.38
N PRO A 302 10.74 -2.91 20.00
CA PRO A 302 10.82 -3.01 21.45
C PRO A 302 10.61 -1.68 22.19
N GLU A 303 10.91 -0.54 21.56
CA GLU A 303 10.65 0.78 22.14
C GLU A 303 9.16 1.11 22.22
N TRP A 304 8.36 0.58 21.28
CA TRP A 304 6.91 0.77 21.25
C TRP A 304 6.14 -0.33 22.00
N PHE A 305 6.67 -1.55 22.02
CA PHE A 305 6.03 -2.70 22.64
C PHE A 305 7.02 -3.49 23.52
N PRO A 306 7.47 -2.92 24.65
CA PRO A 306 8.55 -3.49 25.48
C PRO A 306 8.20 -4.83 26.15
N ASN A 307 6.92 -5.19 26.20
CA ASN A 307 6.44 -6.41 26.86
C ASN A 307 6.33 -7.64 25.93
N ILE A 308 6.84 -7.54 24.69
CA ILE A 308 6.78 -8.60 23.69
C ILE A 308 8.17 -9.21 23.51
N ASN A 309 8.28 -10.53 23.41
CA ASN A 309 9.54 -11.18 23.01
C ASN A 309 9.67 -11.20 21.50
N TYR A 310 10.86 -10.81 21.02
CA TYR A 310 11.20 -10.77 19.61
C TYR A 310 12.20 -11.86 19.27
N HIS A 311 12.03 -12.50 18.11
CA HIS A 311 13.07 -13.33 17.55
C HIS A 311 14.34 -12.48 17.26
N SER A 312 15.53 -13.07 17.45
CA SER A 312 16.82 -12.36 17.32
C SER A 312 17.03 -11.70 15.95
N ASP A 313 16.46 -12.26 14.89
CA ASP A 313 16.53 -11.70 13.53
C ASP A 313 15.91 -10.30 13.40
N PHE A 314 14.98 -9.92 14.29
CA PHE A 314 14.41 -8.56 14.32
C PHE A 314 15.45 -7.51 14.73
N MET A 315 16.51 -7.91 15.43
CA MET A 315 17.58 -7.01 15.87
C MET A 315 18.82 -7.06 14.96
N LYS A 316 18.81 -7.90 13.92
CA LYS A 316 20.01 -8.19 13.10
C LYS A 316 20.51 -7.01 12.28
N ASP A 317 19.61 -6.13 11.86
CA ASP A 317 19.93 -4.96 11.03
C ASP A 317 19.93 -3.64 11.84
N ILE A 318 20.05 -3.71 13.17
CA ILE A 318 20.19 -2.51 14.01
C ILE A 318 21.49 -1.77 13.64
N PRO A 319 21.44 -0.46 13.34
CA PRO A 319 22.66 0.34 13.11
C PRO A 319 23.54 0.45 14.38
N ASP A 320 24.86 0.50 14.21
CA ASP A 320 25.80 0.67 15.34
C ASP A 320 25.62 2.01 16.07
N ASP A 321 25.18 3.04 15.35
CA ASP A 321 24.88 4.38 15.87
C ASP A 321 23.40 4.56 16.27
N TYR A 322 22.64 3.46 16.31
CA TYR A 322 21.25 3.50 16.74
C TYR A 322 21.13 3.92 18.20
N THR A 323 20.27 4.89 18.46
CA THR A 323 20.04 5.46 19.80
C THR A 323 18.59 5.33 20.21
N ASP A 324 17.70 5.83 19.36
CA ASP A 324 16.26 5.72 19.49
C ASP A 324 15.61 5.79 18.10
N TYR A 325 14.32 5.44 18.04
CA TYR A 325 13.57 5.48 16.78
C TYR A 325 13.50 6.89 16.16
N ILE A 326 13.60 7.95 16.98
CA ILE A 326 13.44 9.34 16.53
C ILE A 326 14.66 9.79 15.72
N ASN A 327 15.85 9.56 16.24
CA ASN A 327 17.12 9.90 15.59
C ASN A 327 17.27 9.10 14.29
N GLU A 328 16.89 7.83 14.30
CA GLU A 328 16.92 6.98 13.11
C GLU A 328 15.99 7.50 12.00
N ILE A 329 14.76 7.90 12.34
CA ILE A 329 13.82 8.51 11.39
C ILE A 329 14.40 9.80 10.80
N GLN A 330 14.97 10.67 11.64
CA GLN A 330 15.61 11.91 11.16
C GLN A 330 16.77 11.63 10.20
N GLN A 331 17.63 10.67 10.53
CA GLN A 331 18.73 10.27 9.66
C GLN A 331 18.23 9.70 8.31
N TYR A 332 17.19 8.87 8.35
CA TYR A 332 16.59 8.30 7.14
C TYR A 332 16.03 9.38 6.22
N GLU A 333 15.29 10.34 6.78
CA GLU A 333 14.70 11.45 6.04
C GLU A 333 15.77 12.38 5.46
N ALA A 334 16.83 12.68 6.22
CA ALA A 334 17.96 13.45 5.72
C ALA A 334 18.63 12.78 4.51
N LYS A 335 18.77 11.44 4.53
CA LYS A 335 19.30 10.64 3.41
C LYS A 335 18.36 10.63 2.20
N MET A 336 17.04 10.70 2.41
CA MET A 336 16.03 10.72 1.34
C MET A 336 15.76 12.11 0.77
N SER A 337 16.07 13.17 1.52
CA SER A 337 15.99 14.54 1.00
C SER A 337 16.94 14.68 -0.20
N PRO A 338 16.49 15.24 -1.34
CA PRO A 338 17.36 15.46 -2.48
C PRO A 338 18.53 16.35 -2.04
N LYS A 339 19.76 15.88 -2.24
CA LYS A 339 20.95 16.73 -2.05
C LYS A 339 20.73 17.99 -2.90
N PRO A 340 20.91 19.21 -2.36
CA PRO A 340 20.80 20.41 -3.16
C PRO A 340 21.75 20.28 -4.34
N LEU A 341 21.24 20.58 -5.54
CA LEU A 341 22.05 20.62 -6.76
C LEU A 341 23.27 21.50 -6.46
N PRO A 342 24.50 21.06 -6.77
CA PRO A 342 25.67 21.90 -6.56
C PRO A 342 25.44 23.21 -7.31
N SER A 343 25.58 24.32 -6.60
CA SER A 343 25.54 25.65 -7.19
C SER A 343 26.58 25.69 -8.30
N VAL A 344 26.14 25.72 -9.55
CA VAL A 344 27.00 26.06 -10.67
C VAL A 344 27.42 27.51 -10.43
N ILE A 345 28.70 27.70 -10.11
CA ILE A 345 29.35 29.02 -10.03
C ILE A 345 29.50 29.56 -11.44
#